data_AF-E6ZXF9-F1
#
_entry.id   AF-E6ZXF9-F1
#
_cell.length_a   1.000
_cell.length_b   1.000
_cell.length_c   1.000
_cell.angle_alpha   90.00
_cell.angle_beta   90.00
_cell.angle_gamma   90.00
#
_symmetry.space_group_name_H-M   'P 1'
#
loop_
_entity.id
_entity.type
_entity.pdbx_description
1 polymer ?
#
loop_
_entity_poly.entity_id
_entity_poly.type
_entity_poly.pdbx_seq_one_letter_code
_entity_poly.pdbx_strand_id
1 'polypeptide(L)'
;MAEHDLSALDGLLEELDIDERGDEDPRAAKLKALFEKAKAEYTAKIDVPTWYISPHASTAPFDVETFTVPSPKELLARRRADRTGSTNQEWTVSYLYNQAHFELCLSYVASFAVSMGIEFPFDATSAEQLIREHDSSQLALRRSKHERELSKNWGIIKDVIDSGVRALLALLRSTTTSTTIDAWVPHSLASDGYQLGKVRLDVLASGFLAFCMREVRVGAGDTRSGYSGMVITQGDGTRAVDMDRVQQQNWTVAHGLALTAGDLALQLGLYRTAIEAHTLFLACRGQMWRVLLALAHELSRYHAQLSTRASTASLDALRTVAHASLVAALQAVPRARRLDIATSVLTLHRVVPAAWIDEALSPDYSAETPFADEDDLLFRGLLAPLGAGWPVVPEEVGVALVKVVFAKKSGLLVVGAKFPAYVREYAQRLEAAAANANEGERWAGDIDAADNDDDGAENGPRSVRTL
;
A
#
# COMPACT_ATOMS: atom_id res chain seq x y z
N MET A 1 12.91 23.70 33.42
CA MET A 1 12.68 23.44 31.99
C MET A 1 13.66 22.36 31.58
N ALA A 2 13.17 21.21 31.13
CA ALA A 2 14.05 20.11 30.74
C ALA A 2 14.61 20.40 29.34
N GLU A 3 15.93 20.57 29.25
CA GLU A 3 16.66 20.66 27.99
C GLU A 3 16.55 19.30 27.27
N HIS A 4 15.89 19.29 26.12
CA HIS A 4 15.94 18.15 25.21
C HIS A 4 17.21 18.25 24.37
N ASP A 5 18.11 17.29 24.55
CA ASP A 5 19.33 17.13 23.76
C ASP A 5 18.98 16.82 22.30
N LEU A 6 19.31 17.76 21.41
CA LEU A 6 19.09 17.69 19.96
C LEU A 6 20.40 17.43 19.19
N SER A 7 21.42 16.83 19.83
CA SER A 7 22.67 16.42 19.17
C SER A 7 22.47 15.52 17.94
N ALA A 8 21.30 14.89 17.79
CA ALA A 8 20.92 14.14 16.59
C ALA A 8 20.64 15.02 15.35
N LEU A 9 20.38 16.32 15.53
CA LEU A 9 20.18 17.29 14.44
C LEU A 9 21.46 18.01 14.03
N ASP A 10 22.52 18.04 14.87
CA ASP A 10 23.76 18.78 14.56
C ASP A 10 24.39 18.37 13.23
N GLY A 11 24.34 17.09 12.86
CA GLY A 11 24.85 16.59 11.58
C GLY A 11 24.06 17.01 10.33
N LEU A 12 22.86 17.60 10.49
CA LEU A 12 22.06 18.22 9.41
C LEU A 12 22.16 19.77 9.43
N LEU A 13 22.75 20.34 10.49
CA LEU A 13 22.71 21.76 10.82
C LEU A 13 24.05 22.51 10.64
N GLU A 14 25.16 21.82 10.40
CA GLU A 14 26.50 22.42 10.25
C GLU A 14 26.70 23.27 8.98
N GLU A 15 25.84 23.18 7.96
CA GLU A 15 26.07 23.83 6.65
C GLU A 15 25.29 25.14 6.41
N LEU A 16 24.48 25.61 7.36
CA LEU A 16 23.73 26.86 7.22
C LEU A 16 24.31 27.94 8.14
N ASP A 17 25.16 28.78 7.55
CA ASP A 17 25.63 30.02 8.17
C ASP A 17 24.46 31.00 8.20
N ILE A 18 23.94 31.30 9.39
CA ILE A 18 22.80 32.21 9.58
C ILE A 18 23.38 33.53 10.07
N ASP A 19 23.23 34.59 9.28
CA ASP A 19 23.50 35.95 9.75
C ASP A 19 22.56 36.26 10.92
N GLU A 20 23.09 36.22 12.15
CA GLU A 20 22.36 36.57 13.36
C GLU A 20 21.97 38.05 13.31
N ARG A 21 20.72 38.34 12.93
CA ARG A 21 20.14 39.68 13.08
C ARG A 21 19.45 39.79 14.44
N GLY A 22 20.24 40.07 15.47
CA GLY A 22 19.77 40.64 16.74
C GLY A 22 18.46 40.07 17.28
N ASP A 23 17.44 40.89 17.48
CA ASP A 23 16.27 40.62 18.34
C ASP A 23 15.27 39.54 17.87
N GLU A 24 15.60 38.71 16.88
CA GLU A 24 14.76 37.57 16.47
C GLU A 24 15.10 36.31 17.29
N ASP A 25 14.09 35.56 17.76
CA ASP A 25 14.30 34.24 18.38
C ASP A 25 15.12 33.37 17.40
N PRO A 26 16.37 32.99 17.76
CA PRO A 26 17.28 32.28 16.86
C PRO A 26 16.66 31.01 16.30
N ARG A 27 15.75 30.39 17.07
CA ARG A 27 15.01 29.19 16.69
C ARG A 27 13.97 29.46 15.60
N ALA A 28 13.24 30.57 15.70
CA ALA A 28 12.23 30.97 14.72
C ALA A 28 12.88 31.44 13.42
N ALA A 29 13.98 32.20 13.50
CA ALA A 29 14.77 32.62 12.35
C ALA A 29 15.35 31.41 11.60
N LYS A 30 15.87 30.42 12.33
CA LYS A 30 16.44 29.19 11.76
C LYS A 30 15.39 28.28 11.11
N LEU A 31 14.21 28.12 11.72
CA LEU A 31 13.09 27.40 11.10
C LEU A 31 12.57 28.10 9.85
N LYS A 32 12.49 29.43 9.86
CA LYS A 32 12.08 30.22 8.70
C LYS A 32 13.11 30.14 7.56
N ALA A 33 14.40 30.16 7.87
CA ALA A 33 15.47 29.96 6.89
C ALA A 33 15.44 28.54 6.30
N LEU A 34 15.20 27.51 7.11
CA LEU A 34 15.01 26.14 6.63
C LEU A 34 13.76 25.99 5.77
N PHE A 35 12.67 26.66 6.13
CA PHE A 35 11.44 26.66 5.34
C PHE A 35 11.62 27.40 4.02
N GLU A 36 12.28 28.56 4.00
CA GLU A 36 12.59 29.30 2.78
C GLU A 36 13.64 28.58 1.92
N LYS A 37 14.62 27.87 2.50
CA LYS A 37 15.54 26.98 1.76
C LYS A 37 14.79 25.79 1.17
N ALA A 38 13.96 25.10 1.95
CA ALA A 38 13.15 23.98 1.46
C ALA A 38 12.17 24.45 0.39
N LYS A 39 11.57 25.64 0.55
CA LYS A 39 10.74 26.28 -0.45
C LYS A 39 11.54 26.68 -1.69
N ALA A 40 12.73 27.24 -1.56
CA ALA A 40 13.60 27.58 -2.69
C ALA A 40 14.07 26.32 -3.44
N GLU A 41 14.43 25.24 -2.73
CA GLU A 41 14.74 23.94 -3.32
C GLU A 41 13.50 23.32 -3.98
N TYR A 42 12.31 23.46 -3.39
CA TYR A 42 11.05 22.98 -3.95
C TYR A 42 10.56 23.81 -5.14
N THR A 43 10.79 25.12 -5.12
CA THR A 43 10.42 26.05 -6.20
C THR A 43 11.43 25.95 -7.34
N ALA A 44 12.72 25.73 -7.06
CA ALA A 44 13.72 25.34 -8.06
C ALA A 44 13.41 23.96 -8.68
N LYS A 45 12.78 23.04 -7.94
CA LYS A 45 12.26 21.77 -8.47
C LYS A 45 11.03 21.92 -9.37
N ILE A 46 10.32 23.05 -9.32
CA ILE A 46 9.13 23.33 -10.14
C ILE A 46 9.47 24.22 -11.34
N ASP A 47 10.30 25.25 -11.15
CA ASP A 47 10.59 26.27 -12.15
C ASP A 47 11.88 26.02 -12.95
N VAL A 48 12.69 25.02 -12.59
CA VAL A 48 13.83 24.61 -13.40
C VAL A 48 13.50 23.28 -14.10
N PRO A 49 13.39 23.26 -15.43
CA PRO A 49 13.47 22.02 -16.19
C PRO A 49 14.91 21.50 -16.12
N THR A 50 15.30 20.91 -14.99
CA THR A 50 16.62 20.30 -14.81
C THR A 50 16.66 18.94 -15.48
N TRP A 51 17.12 18.93 -16.72
CA TRP A 51 17.45 17.73 -17.47
C TRP A 51 18.52 16.88 -16.77
N TYR A 52 18.15 15.62 -16.51
CA TYR A 52 18.90 14.36 -16.54
C TYR A 52 20.43 14.34 -16.36
N ILE A 53 20.88 13.43 -15.48
CA ILE A 53 22.19 12.73 -15.46
C ILE A 53 23.37 13.57 -15.97
N SER A 54 24.07 14.21 -15.01
CA SER A 54 25.38 14.85 -15.13
C SER A 54 25.41 16.24 -15.80
N PRO A 55 26.18 17.22 -15.27
CA PRO A 55 26.16 18.62 -15.70
C PRO A 55 26.94 18.90 -17.00
N HIS A 56 26.98 17.94 -17.92
CA HIS A 56 27.69 18.10 -19.20
C HIS A 56 26.72 17.98 -20.38
N ALA A 57 26.08 19.12 -20.66
CA ALA A 57 25.70 19.62 -21.98
C ALA A 57 24.88 18.69 -22.87
N SER A 58 23.55 18.83 -22.83
CA SER A 58 22.73 18.71 -24.05
C SER A 58 21.37 19.38 -23.87
N THR A 59 21.01 20.26 -24.82
CA THR A 59 19.66 20.85 -24.99
C THR A 59 18.76 20.01 -25.90
N ALA A 60 19.20 18.81 -26.27
CA ALA A 60 18.44 17.94 -27.17
C ALA A 60 17.25 17.28 -26.43
N PRO A 61 16.09 17.09 -27.10
CA PRO A 61 15.01 16.29 -26.56
C PRO A 61 15.51 14.87 -26.23
N PHE A 62 15.04 14.32 -25.11
CA PHE A 62 15.34 12.93 -24.73
C PHE A 62 14.90 12.00 -25.85
N ASP A 63 15.86 11.29 -26.42
CA ASP A 63 15.61 10.31 -27.45
C ASP A 63 15.57 8.92 -26.81
N VAL A 64 14.36 8.37 -26.78
CA VAL A 64 14.06 7.05 -26.20
C VAL A 64 14.79 5.95 -26.97
N GLU A 65 14.97 6.12 -28.28
CA GLU A 65 15.57 5.10 -29.15
C GLU A 65 17.07 4.93 -28.90
N THR A 66 17.74 5.98 -28.43
CA THR A 66 19.16 5.97 -28.12
C THR A 66 19.47 5.80 -26.63
N PHE A 67 18.45 5.80 -25.76
CA PHE A 67 18.65 5.61 -24.33
C PHE A 67 19.04 4.16 -24.00
N THR A 68 20.28 3.98 -23.53
CA THR A 68 20.77 2.70 -23.04
C THR A 68 20.63 2.60 -21.52
N VAL A 69 19.94 1.56 -21.04
CA VAL A 69 19.79 1.29 -19.62
C VAL A 69 21.17 0.99 -19.00
N PRO A 70 21.66 1.79 -18.03
CA PRO A 70 22.97 1.56 -17.43
C PRO A 70 23.02 0.23 -16.68
N SER A 71 24.18 -0.40 -16.64
CA SER A 71 24.36 -1.65 -15.88
C SER A 71 24.28 -1.42 -14.36
N PRO A 72 24.01 -2.46 -13.56
CA PRO A 72 23.97 -2.32 -12.10
C PRO A 72 25.29 -1.76 -11.52
N LYS A 73 26.44 -2.12 -12.12
CA LYS A 73 27.75 -1.57 -11.73
C LYS A 73 27.86 -0.08 -12.00
N GLU A 74 27.39 0.37 -13.16
CA GLU A 74 27.40 1.78 -13.53
C GLU A 74 26.49 2.60 -12.64
N LEU A 75 25.28 2.10 -12.33
CA LEU A 75 24.35 2.76 -11.42
C LEU A 75 24.94 2.90 -10.01
N LEU A 76 25.58 1.83 -9.51
CA LEU A 76 26.26 1.87 -8.22
C LEU A 76 27.44 2.84 -8.23
N ALA A 77 28.25 2.87 -9.29
CA ALA A 77 29.38 3.78 -9.43
C ALA A 77 28.93 5.25 -9.50
N ARG A 78 27.91 5.55 -10.32
CA ARG A 78 27.31 6.90 -10.43
C ARG A 78 26.81 7.37 -9.07
N ARG A 79 26.12 6.51 -8.33
CA ARG A 79 25.62 6.83 -6.98
C ARG A 79 26.73 7.10 -5.97
N ARG A 80 27.82 6.31 -5.99
CA ARG A 80 28.98 6.55 -5.12
C ARG A 80 29.70 7.85 -5.45
N ALA A 81 29.67 8.27 -6.71
CA ALA A 81 30.26 9.54 -7.16
C ALA A 81 29.35 10.75 -6.89
N ASP A 82 28.03 10.55 -6.86
CA ASP A 82 27.04 11.62 -6.72
C ASP A 82 26.89 12.07 -5.25
N ARG A 83 27.33 13.31 -4.97
CA ARG A 83 27.13 13.96 -3.66
C ARG A 83 25.65 14.20 -3.34
N THR A 84 24.79 14.30 -4.35
CA THR A 84 23.34 14.54 -4.20
C THR A 84 22.53 13.25 -4.00
N GLY A 85 23.20 12.09 -3.94
CA GLY A 85 22.55 10.82 -3.66
C GLY A 85 21.90 10.17 -4.88
N SER A 86 20.61 9.83 -4.79
CA SER A 86 19.89 9.04 -5.82
C SER A 86 18.91 9.86 -6.65
N THR A 87 19.05 11.18 -6.58
CA THR A 87 18.15 12.15 -7.23
C THR A 87 18.07 11.88 -8.73
N ASN A 88 19.21 11.68 -9.41
CA ASN A 88 19.25 11.38 -10.84
C ASN A 88 18.46 10.12 -11.22
N GLN A 89 18.48 9.08 -10.38
CA GLN A 89 17.73 7.85 -10.59
C GLN A 89 16.22 8.08 -10.42
N GLU A 90 15.82 8.85 -9.41
CA GLU A 90 14.42 9.22 -9.15
C GLU A 90 13.80 10.01 -10.31
N TRP A 91 14.51 11.02 -10.81
CA TRP A 91 14.08 11.83 -11.96
C TRP A 91 13.95 10.98 -13.23
N THR A 92 14.94 10.12 -13.48
CA THR A 92 14.94 9.23 -14.66
C THR A 92 13.68 8.37 -14.68
N VAL A 93 13.40 7.72 -13.56
CA VAL A 93 12.30 6.78 -13.43
C VAL A 93 10.95 7.51 -13.49
N SER A 94 10.84 8.65 -12.82
CA SER A 94 9.62 9.48 -12.84
C SER A 94 9.29 9.95 -14.25
N TYR A 95 10.28 10.39 -15.02
CA TYR A 95 10.08 10.81 -16.40
C TYR A 95 9.67 9.64 -17.30
N LEU A 96 10.40 8.51 -17.26
CA LEU A 96 10.07 7.34 -18.08
C LEU A 96 8.66 6.83 -17.79
N TYR A 97 8.26 6.82 -16.51
CA TYR A 97 6.90 6.46 -16.11
C TYR A 97 5.85 7.46 -16.62
N ASN A 98 6.06 8.76 -16.43
CA ASN A 98 5.11 9.80 -16.81
C ASN A 98 4.92 9.93 -18.32
N GLN A 99 5.95 9.60 -19.11
CA GLN A 99 5.88 9.52 -20.58
C GLN A 99 5.36 8.17 -21.09
N ALA A 100 4.89 7.30 -20.20
CA ALA A 100 4.37 5.96 -20.52
C ALA A 100 5.39 5.01 -21.19
N HIS A 101 6.70 5.23 -21.01
CA HIS A 101 7.75 4.31 -21.42
C HIS A 101 7.91 3.18 -20.38
N PHE A 102 6.85 2.42 -20.14
CA PHE A 102 6.78 1.48 -19.02
C PHE A 102 7.82 0.34 -19.09
N GLU A 103 8.11 -0.19 -20.29
CA GLU A 103 9.14 -1.23 -20.45
C GLU A 103 10.54 -0.71 -20.10
N LEU A 104 10.87 0.49 -20.59
CA LEU A 104 12.16 1.12 -20.34
C LEU A 104 12.31 1.55 -18.89
N CYS A 105 11.24 2.09 -18.30
CA CYS A 105 11.15 2.40 -16.88
C CYS A 105 11.42 1.16 -16.03
N LEU A 106 10.72 0.06 -16.32
CA LEU A 106 10.88 -1.18 -15.57
C LEU A 106 12.28 -1.78 -15.74
N SER A 107 12.85 -1.76 -16.95
CA SER A 107 14.22 -2.20 -17.21
C SER A 107 15.25 -1.42 -16.39
N TYR A 108 15.11 -0.09 -16.36
CA TYR A 108 15.95 0.78 -15.57
C TYR A 108 15.82 0.51 -14.08
N VAL A 109 14.60 0.37 -13.57
CA VAL A 109 14.36 0.11 -12.15
C VAL A 109 14.85 -1.29 -11.75
N ALA A 110 14.73 -2.30 -12.61
CA ALA A 110 15.30 -3.62 -12.38
C ALA A 110 16.83 -3.55 -12.26
N SER A 111 17.51 -2.84 -13.16
CA SER A 111 18.95 -2.62 -13.08
C SER A 111 19.34 -1.89 -11.79
N PHE A 112 18.58 -0.86 -11.42
CA PHE A 112 18.77 -0.13 -10.17
C PHE A 112 18.57 -1.04 -8.95
N ALA A 113 17.52 -1.84 -8.92
CA ALA A 113 17.21 -2.75 -7.84
C ALA A 113 18.35 -3.76 -7.62
N VAL A 114 18.85 -4.37 -8.71
CA VAL A 114 20.01 -5.26 -8.67
C VAL A 114 21.26 -4.54 -8.12
N SER A 115 21.49 -3.27 -8.52
CA SER A 115 22.61 -2.48 -8.00
C SER A 115 22.53 -2.23 -6.49
N MET A 116 21.32 -2.27 -5.93
CA MET A 116 21.03 -2.09 -4.49
C MET A 116 21.07 -3.41 -3.71
N GLY A 117 21.36 -4.54 -4.37
CA GLY A 117 21.32 -5.85 -3.76
C GLY A 117 19.90 -6.38 -3.54
N ILE A 118 18.91 -5.86 -4.26
CA ILE A 118 17.57 -6.48 -4.28
C ILE A 118 17.67 -7.74 -5.13
N GLU A 119 17.35 -8.87 -4.50
CA GLU A 119 17.45 -10.18 -5.13
C GLU A 119 16.21 -10.46 -5.98
N PHE A 120 16.46 -10.96 -7.20
CA PHE A 120 15.42 -11.47 -8.07
C PHE A 120 15.73 -12.94 -8.39
N PRO A 121 14.70 -13.80 -8.45
CA PRO A 121 14.86 -15.21 -8.75
C PRO A 121 15.02 -15.46 -10.26
N PHE A 122 16.08 -14.89 -10.88
CA PHE A 122 16.33 -14.97 -12.32
C PHE A 122 16.49 -16.41 -12.84
N ASP A 123 16.99 -17.33 -12.00
CA ASP A 123 17.21 -18.73 -12.35
C ASP A 123 15.97 -19.62 -12.19
N ALA A 124 14.83 -19.07 -11.74
CA ALA A 124 13.64 -19.87 -11.48
C ALA A 124 12.97 -20.35 -12.77
N THR A 125 12.87 -21.67 -12.90
CA THR A 125 12.41 -22.35 -14.12
C THR A 125 10.89 -22.41 -14.28
N SER A 126 10.09 -22.06 -13.26
CA SER A 126 8.62 -22.06 -13.36
C SER A 126 7.95 -20.88 -12.65
N ALA A 127 6.91 -20.31 -13.27
CA ALA A 127 6.10 -19.22 -12.73
C ALA A 127 5.38 -19.60 -11.41
N GLU A 128 4.87 -20.83 -11.32
CA GLU A 128 4.12 -21.33 -10.15
C GLU A 128 4.99 -21.49 -8.89
N GLN A 129 6.30 -21.62 -9.04
CA GLN A 129 7.24 -21.61 -7.92
C GLN A 129 7.59 -20.19 -7.46
N LEU A 130 7.46 -19.20 -8.35
CA LEU A 130 7.82 -17.79 -8.12
C LEU A 130 6.72 -16.98 -7.44
N ILE A 131 5.47 -17.21 -7.85
CA ILE A 131 4.30 -16.48 -7.37
C ILE A 131 3.59 -17.37 -6.37
N ARG A 132 3.99 -17.26 -5.10
CA ARG A 132 3.34 -17.94 -3.97
C ARG A 132 2.98 -16.92 -2.92
N GLU A 133 1.92 -17.20 -2.17
CA GLU A 133 1.56 -16.39 -1.01
C GLU A 133 2.76 -16.33 -0.07
N HIS A 134 3.23 -15.11 0.16
CA HIS A 134 4.40 -14.87 0.96
C HIS A 134 3.97 -14.76 2.43
N ASP A 135 4.47 -15.65 3.30
CA ASP A 135 4.26 -15.50 4.74
C ASP A 135 5.33 -14.59 5.32
N SER A 136 5.02 -13.30 5.36
CA SER A 136 5.90 -12.26 5.90
C SER A 136 5.85 -12.17 7.42
N SER A 137 4.95 -12.93 8.09
CA SER A 137 4.71 -12.94 9.55
C SER A 137 5.92 -13.34 10.42
N GLN A 138 7.02 -13.81 9.82
CA GLN A 138 8.19 -14.32 10.54
C GLN A 138 9.55 -13.77 10.07
N LEU A 139 9.57 -12.79 9.16
CA LEU A 139 10.86 -12.26 8.69
C LEU A 139 11.48 -11.35 9.75
N ALA A 140 12.66 -11.74 10.26
CA ALA A 140 13.49 -10.86 11.05
C ALA A 140 14.01 -9.71 10.17
N LEU A 141 13.51 -8.50 10.40
CA LEU A 141 13.80 -7.34 9.55
C LEU A 141 15.08 -6.63 9.96
N ARG A 142 16.21 -7.35 9.94
CA ARG A 142 17.53 -6.73 10.11
C ARG A 142 18.09 -6.35 8.76
N ARG A 143 18.18 -5.05 8.51
CA ARG A 143 18.97 -4.52 7.38
C ARG A 143 20.41 -5.04 7.47
N SER A 144 20.92 -5.55 6.37
CA SER A 144 22.31 -5.99 6.22
C SER A 144 23.29 -4.83 6.43
N LYS A 145 24.57 -5.12 6.63
CA LYS A 145 25.60 -4.08 6.75
C LYS A 145 25.61 -3.17 5.51
N HIS A 146 25.46 -3.76 4.33
CA HIS A 146 25.38 -3.03 3.07
C HIS A 146 24.15 -2.11 3.02
N GLU A 147 22.97 -2.60 3.39
CA GLU A 147 21.74 -1.78 3.43
C GLU A 147 21.81 -0.64 4.46
N ARG A 148 22.55 -0.85 5.57
CA ARG A 148 22.82 0.22 6.55
C ARG A 148 23.76 1.27 6.02
N GLU A 149 24.79 0.88 5.26
CA GLU A 149 25.67 1.84 4.58
C GLU A 149 24.91 2.64 3.51
N LEU A 150 23.88 2.03 2.89
CA LEU A 150 22.97 2.67 1.95
C LEU A 150 21.81 3.46 2.61
N SER A 151 21.72 3.49 3.94
CA SER A 151 20.52 3.94 4.66
C SER A 151 20.22 5.44 4.49
N LYS A 152 21.22 6.26 4.19
CA LYS A 152 21.07 7.73 4.03
C LYS A 152 20.07 8.11 2.93
N ASN A 153 19.90 7.26 1.91
CA ASN A 153 19.01 7.50 0.76
C ASN A 153 17.92 6.42 0.63
N TRP A 154 17.55 5.75 1.74
CA TRP A 154 16.64 4.61 1.68
C TRP A 154 15.21 4.99 1.26
N GLY A 155 14.77 6.22 1.57
CA GLY A 155 13.50 6.76 1.06
C GLY A 155 13.47 6.80 -0.47
N ILE A 156 14.50 7.37 -1.10
CA ILE A 156 14.58 7.47 -2.57
C ILE A 156 14.63 6.09 -3.23
N ILE A 157 15.30 5.11 -2.61
CA ILE A 157 15.27 3.72 -3.11
C ILE A 157 13.82 3.23 -3.19
N LYS A 158 13.04 3.45 -2.14
CA LYS A 158 11.63 3.04 -2.10
C LYS A 158 10.83 3.71 -3.21
N ASP A 159 11.03 5.00 -3.45
CA ASP A 159 10.29 5.76 -4.46
C ASP A 159 10.63 5.32 -5.90
N VAL A 160 11.91 5.01 -6.16
CA VAL A 160 12.36 4.41 -7.43
C VAL A 160 11.73 3.04 -7.64
N ILE A 161 11.75 2.19 -6.62
CA ILE A 161 11.16 0.85 -6.69
C ILE A 161 9.65 0.92 -6.86
N ASP A 162 8.97 1.81 -6.13
CA ASP A 162 7.53 2.07 -6.25
C ASP A 162 7.12 2.40 -7.69
N SER A 163 7.90 3.27 -8.35
CA SER A 163 7.67 3.63 -9.74
C SER A 163 7.89 2.46 -10.70
N GLY A 164 8.86 1.59 -10.42
CA GLY A 164 9.06 0.34 -11.17
C GLY A 164 7.89 -0.64 -10.99
N VAL A 165 7.37 -0.79 -9.76
CA VAL A 165 6.18 -1.61 -9.49
C VAL A 165 4.96 -1.08 -10.23
N ARG A 166 4.78 0.24 -10.28
CA ARG A 166 3.69 0.86 -11.07
C ARG A 166 3.87 0.63 -12.57
N ALA A 167 5.10 0.74 -13.09
CA ALA A 167 5.39 0.43 -14.49
C ALA A 167 5.08 -1.04 -14.80
N LEU A 168 5.51 -1.96 -13.94
CA LEU A 168 5.18 -3.38 -14.03
C LEU A 168 3.67 -3.64 -14.01
N LEU A 169 2.93 -2.98 -13.12
CA LEU A 169 1.47 -3.05 -13.07
C LEU A 169 0.82 -2.57 -14.38
N ALA A 170 1.32 -1.49 -14.98
CA ALA A 170 0.83 -0.99 -16.26
C ALA A 170 1.06 -2.02 -17.39
N LEU A 171 2.23 -2.66 -17.42
CA LEU A 171 2.55 -3.71 -18.40
C LEU A 171 1.69 -4.97 -18.20
N LEU A 172 1.50 -5.42 -16.96
CA LEU A 172 0.69 -6.61 -16.63
C LEU A 172 -0.80 -6.43 -16.95
N ARG A 173 -1.31 -5.20 -16.85
CA ARG A 173 -2.72 -4.87 -17.14
C ARG A 173 -2.99 -4.64 -18.62
N SER A 174 -1.97 -4.38 -19.41
CA SER A 174 -2.09 -4.16 -20.85
C SER A 174 -2.07 -5.51 -21.59
N THR A 175 -3.16 -5.80 -22.31
CA THR A 175 -3.40 -7.08 -23.01
C THR A 175 -2.49 -7.33 -24.22
N THR A 176 -1.76 -6.32 -24.69
CA THR A 176 -0.93 -6.38 -25.90
C THR A 176 0.57 -6.46 -25.62
N THR A 177 0.97 -6.51 -24.35
CA THR A 177 2.38 -6.35 -23.96
C THR A 177 3.12 -7.68 -23.88
N SER A 178 4.40 -7.66 -24.23
CA SER A 178 5.30 -8.80 -24.05
C SER A 178 5.31 -9.23 -22.58
N THR A 179 5.30 -10.54 -22.32
CA THR A 179 5.47 -11.11 -20.97
C THR A 179 6.92 -11.03 -20.47
N THR A 180 7.81 -10.47 -21.30
CA THR A 180 9.24 -10.28 -21.01
C THR A 180 9.69 -8.87 -21.36
N ILE A 181 10.69 -8.37 -20.64
CA ILE A 181 11.40 -7.13 -20.96
C ILE A 181 12.90 -7.39 -21.03
N ASP A 182 13.65 -6.51 -21.68
CA ASP A 182 15.11 -6.51 -21.57
C ASP A 182 15.50 -5.94 -20.21
N ALA A 183 16.27 -6.67 -19.41
CA ALA A 183 16.78 -6.20 -18.12
C ALA A 183 18.15 -6.81 -17.83
N TRP A 184 18.91 -6.14 -16.95
CA TRP A 184 20.22 -6.62 -16.52
C TRP A 184 20.08 -7.80 -15.56
N VAL A 185 20.69 -8.93 -15.90
CA VAL A 185 20.74 -10.15 -15.10
C VAL A 185 22.17 -10.50 -14.70
N PRO A 186 22.39 -11.10 -13.51
CA PRO A 186 23.69 -11.64 -13.11
C PRO A 186 24.18 -12.73 -14.08
N HIS A 187 25.47 -12.72 -14.41
CA HIS A 187 26.07 -13.65 -15.36
C HIS A 187 26.68 -14.85 -14.63
N SER A 188 25.86 -15.88 -14.37
CA SER A 188 26.18 -17.07 -13.57
C SER A 188 26.64 -16.76 -12.13
N LEU A 189 26.34 -17.66 -11.18
CA LEU A 189 26.72 -17.51 -9.77
C LEU A 189 28.25 -17.40 -9.52
N ALA A 190 29.08 -17.67 -10.54
CA ALA A 190 30.54 -17.73 -10.43
C ALA A 190 31.27 -16.51 -11.02
N SER A 191 30.57 -15.58 -11.70
CA SER A 191 31.20 -14.39 -12.27
C SER A 191 30.52 -13.11 -11.80
N ASP A 192 31.31 -12.09 -11.46
CA ASP A 192 30.84 -10.75 -11.07
C ASP A 192 30.18 -9.97 -12.24
N GLY A 193 29.85 -10.62 -13.36
CA GLY A 193 29.31 -9.97 -14.56
C GLY A 193 27.80 -9.74 -14.50
N TYR A 194 27.34 -8.71 -15.20
CA TYR A 194 25.92 -8.53 -15.55
C TYR A 194 25.80 -8.55 -17.07
N GLN A 195 24.72 -9.11 -17.60
CA GLN A 195 24.39 -9.05 -19.02
C GLN A 195 22.94 -8.62 -19.22
N LEU A 196 22.66 -7.95 -20.34
CA LEU A 196 21.27 -7.66 -20.72
C LEU A 196 20.64 -8.95 -21.25
N GLY A 197 19.47 -9.30 -20.74
CA GLY A 197 18.72 -10.48 -21.17
C GLY A 197 17.22 -10.28 -21.08
N LYS A 198 16.46 -11.17 -21.71
CA LYS A 198 14.99 -11.18 -21.60
C LYS A 198 14.58 -11.77 -20.26
N VAL A 199 13.91 -10.96 -19.44
CA VAL A 199 13.41 -11.33 -18.11
C VAL A 199 11.90 -11.32 -18.13
N ARG A 200 11.29 -12.36 -17.57
CA ARG A 200 9.84 -12.46 -17.45
C ARG A 200 9.29 -11.49 -16.39
N LEU A 201 8.12 -10.93 -16.65
CA LEU A 201 7.48 -9.96 -15.75
C LEU A 201 7.14 -10.58 -14.38
N ASP A 202 6.82 -11.87 -14.32
CA ASP A 202 6.54 -12.59 -13.06
C ASP A 202 7.78 -12.74 -12.16
N VAL A 203 8.97 -12.94 -12.75
CA VAL A 203 10.25 -12.97 -12.02
C VAL A 203 10.51 -11.62 -11.34
N LEU A 204 10.30 -10.53 -12.08
CA LEU A 204 10.43 -9.17 -11.54
C LEU A 204 9.36 -8.90 -10.48
N ALA A 205 8.12 -9.32 -10.73
CA ALA A 205 7.02 -9.16 -9.78
C ALA A 205 7.31 -9.85 -8.45
N SER A 206 7.82 -11.08 -8.48
CA SER A 206 8.20 -11.84 -7.29
C SER A 206 9.29 -11.12 -6.48
N GLY A 207 10.39 -10.68 -7.13
CA GLY A 207 11.47 -9.98 -6.44
C GLY A 207 11.05 -8.61 -5.89
N PHE A 208 10.29 -7.82 -6.66
CA PHE A 208 9.77 -6.54 -6.17
C PHE A 208 8.79 -6.73 -5.02
N LEU A 209 7.88 -7.70 -5.10
CA LEU A 209 6.91 -7.94 -4.03
C LEU A 209 7.60 -8.38 -2.74
N ALA A 210 8.61 -9.26 -2.82
CA ALA A 210 9.41 -9.66 -1.67
C ALA A 210 10.10 -8.45 -1.00
N PHE A 211 10.73 -7.57 -1.79
CA PHE A 211 11.32 -6.34 -1.29
C PHE A 211 10.27 -5.41 -0.65
N CYS A 212 9.17 -5.14 -1.35
CA CYS A 212 8.14 -4.22 -0.88
C CYS A 212 7.51 -4.71 0.42
N MET A 213 7.08 -5.98 0.49
CA MET A 213 6.47 -6.54 1.69
C MET A 213 7.42 -6.53 2.89
N ARG A 214 8.70 -6.78 2.67
CA ARG A 214 9.74 -6.60 3.70
C ARG A 214 9.78 -5.15 4.18
N GLU A 215 9.87 -4.18 3.27
CA GLU A 215 9.99 -2.76 3.61
C GLU A 215 8.74 -2.13 4.22
N VAL A 216 7.55 -2.60 3.84
CA VAL A 216 6.28 -2.24 4.47
C VAL A 216 6.31 -2.61 5.93
N ARG A 217 6.96 -3.72 6.27
CA ARG A 217 7.07 -4.21 7.65
C ARG A 217 8.24 -3.63 8.44
N VAL A 218 9.32 -3.15 7.80
CA VAL A 218 10.51 -2.58 8.49
C VAL A 218 10.16 -1.35 9.34
N GLY A 219 8.97 -0.77 9.15
CA GLY A 219 8.44 0.34 9.95
C GLY A 219 7.69 -0.04 11.22
N ALA A 220 7.40 -1.32 11.44
CA ALA A 220 6.73 -1.78 12.65
C ALA A 220 7.61 -1.69 13.87
N GLY A 221 7.20 -0.83 14.79
CA GLY A 221 7.54 -0.69 16.23
C GLY A 221 8.73 -1.48 16.78
N ASP A 222 8.74 -2.81 16.67
CA ASP A 222 9.78 -3.63 17.25
C ASP A 222 10.82 -4.14 16.23
N THR A 223 12.01 -3.54 16.25
CA THR A 223 13.18 -4.01 15.49
C THR A 223 13.67 -5.42 15.88
N ARG A 224 13.17 -5.98 17.00
CA ARG A 224 13.52 -7.32 17.52
C ARG A 224 12.44 -8.38 17.25
N SER A 225 11.15 -8.02 17.27
CA SER A 225 10.03 -8.98 17.11
C SER A 225 8.97 -8.61 16.06
N GLY A 226 9.10 -7.50 15.34
CA GLY A 226 8.16 -7.09 14.29
C GLY A 226 6.78 -6.69 14.83
N TYR A 227 5.70 -7.10 14.15
CA TYR A 227 4.32 -6.84 14.60
C TYR A 227 3.77 -7.91 15.57
N SER A 228 4.60 -8.81 16.08
CA SER A 228 4.13 -9.97 16.85
C SER A 228 3.93 -9.69 18.34
N GLY A 229 3.00 -10.41 18.96
CA GLY A 229 2.73 -10.33 20.40
C GLY A 229 1.74 -9.22 20.77
N MET A 230 0.89 -8.79 19.83
CA MET A 230 -0.30 -7.99 20.12
C MET A 230 -1.41 -8.84 20.74
N VAL A 231 -1.35 -10.17 20.63
CA VAL A 231 -2.27 -11.07 21.31
C VAL A 231 -1.59 -11.67 22.54
N ILE A 232 -2.21 -11.48 23.70
CA ILE A 232 -1.76 -12.02 24.98
C ILE A 232 -2.76 -13.07 25.49
N THR A 233 -2.25 -14.04 26.23
CA THR A 233 -3.10 -14.99 26.96
C THR A 233 -3.30 -14.47 28.38
N GLN A 234 -4.57 -14.31 28.77
CA GLN A 234 -4.95 -13.87 30.12
C GLN A 234 -4.82 -15.02 31.13
N GLY A 235 -4.90 -14.69 32.42
CA GLY A 235 -4.71 -15.66 33.51
C GLY A 235 -5.75 -16.79 33.55
N ASP A 236 -6.89 -16.61 32.89
CA ASP A 236 -7.97 -17.60 32.73
C ASP A 236 -7.83 -18.45 31.44
N GLY A 237 -6.77 -18.23 30.65
CA GLY A 237 -6.52 -18.93 29.39
C GLY A 237 -7.23 -18.31 28.17
N THR A 238 -8.01 -17.24 28.35
CA THR A 238 -8.62 -16.51 27.24
C THR A 238 -7.57 -15.67 26.49
N ARG A 239 -7.84 -15.38 25.22
CA ARG A 239 -6.98 -14.49 24.42
C ARG A 239 -7.54 -13.09 24.45
N ALA A 240 -6.66 -12.10 24.55
CA ALA A 240 -7.01 -10.70 24.49
C ALA A 240 -5.99 -9.92 23.65
N VAL A 241 -6.41 -8.79 23.10
CA VAL A 241 -5.52 -7.87 22.39
C VAL A 241 -4.86 -6.93 23.40
N ASP A 242 -3.54 -6.85 23.37
CA ASP A 242 -2.74 -5.86 24.10
C ASP A 242 -2.88 -4.49 23.42
N MET A 243 -3.84 -3.69 23.91
CA MET A 243 -4.14 -2.38 23.35
C MET A 243 -3.00 -1.36 23.54
N ASP A 244 -2.13 -1.54 24.53
CA ASP A 244 -0.97 -0.68 24.73
C ASP A 244 0.04 -0.88 23.59
N ARG A 245 0.29 -2.15 23.21
CA ARG A 245 1.11 -2.47 22.03
C ARG A 245 0.48 -1.95 20.74
N VAL A 246 -0.83 -2.09 20.59
CA VAL A 246 -1.58 -1.57 19.42
C VAL A 246 -1.40 -0.05 19.29
N GLN A 247 -1.47 0.69 20.39
CA GLN A 247 -1.32 2.15 20.39
C GLN A 247 0.12 2.60 20.12
N GLN A 248 1.11 1.83 20.57
CA GLN A 248 2.53 2.11 20.33
C GLN A 248 2.99 1.70 18.93
N GLN A 249 2.16 0.95 18.19
CA GLN A 249 2.56 0.38 16.91
C GLN A 249 2.57 1.42 15.78
N ASN A 250 3.71 1.48 15.08
CA ASN A 250 3.79 2.09 13.76
C ASN A 250 3.37 1.09 12.68
N TRP A 251 2.14 1.20 12.16
CA TRP A 251 1.58 0.22 11.21
C TRP A 251 2.37 0.07 9.91
N THR A 252 2.95 1.14 9.39
CA THR A 252 3.98 1.08 8.35
C THR A 252 4.62 2.46 8.21
N VAL A 253 5.89 2.52 7.83
CA VAL A 253 6.58 3.76 7.43
C VAL A 253 6.63 3.93 5.91
N ALA A 254 6.18 2.93 5.16
CA ALA A 254 6.27 2.87 3.69
C ALA A 254 4.88 2.71 3.06
N HIS A 255 3.94 3.58 3.45
CA HIS A 255 2.54 3.49 2.99
C HIS A 255 2.39 3.57 1.46
N GLY A 256 3.21 4.37 0.76
CA GLY A 256 3.21 4.38 -0.71
C GLY A 256 3.49 3.01 -1.32
N LEU A 257 4.54 2.34 -0.82
CA LEU A 257 4.88 0.96 -1.20
C LEU A 257 3.83 -0.06 -0.77
N ALA A 258 3.19 0.12 0.39
CA ALA A 258 2.13 -0.77 0.84
C ALA A 258 0.95 -0.79 -0.14
N LEU A 259 0.57 0.38 -0.65
CA LEU A 259 -0.49 0.50 -1.64
C LEU A 259 -0.12 -0.19 -2.95
N THR A 260 1.06 0.08 -3.50
CA THR A 260 1.47 -0.49 -4.78
C THR A 260 1.81 -1.99 -4.71
N ALA A 261 2.34 -2.45 -3.58
CA ALA A 261 2.53 -3.87 -3.32
C ALA A 261 1.19 -4.62 -3.22
N GLY A 262 0.18 -4.02 -2.57
CA GLY A 262 -1.17 -4.55 -2.53
C GLY A 262 -1.79 -4.68 -3.93
N ASP A 263 -1.68 -3.61 -4.74
CA ASP A 263 -2.13 -3.62 -6.14
C ASP A 263 -1.42 -4.71 -6.98
N LEU A 264 -0.10 -4.87 -6.80
CA LEU A 264 0.68 -5.90 -7.49
C LEU A 264 0.28 -7.31 -7.03
N ALA A 265 0.18 -7.54 -5.72
CA ALA A 265 -0.24 -8.82 -5.17
C ALA A 265 -1.64 -9.21 -5.68
N LEU A 266 -2.57 -8.26 -5.69
CA LEU A 266 -3.91 -8.48 -6.24
C LEU A 266 -3.86 -8.82 -7.74
N GLN A 267 -3.04 -8.10 -8.52
CA GLN A 267 -2.86 -8.37 -9.96
C GLN A 267 -2.32 -9.78 -10.23
N LEU A 268 -1.53 -10.34 -9.30
CA LEU A 268 -0.98 -11.69 -9.36
C LEU A 268 -1.89 -12.76 -8.74
N GLY A 269 -3.04 -12.38 -8.17
CA GLY A 269 -3.93 -13.31 -7.47
C GLY A 269 -3.44 -13.77 -6.10
N LEU A 270 -2.50 -13.04 -5.49
CA LEU A 270 -1.96 -13.28 -4.15
C LEU A 270 -2.81 -12.55 -3.10
N TYR A 271 -4.04 -13.03 -2.87
CA TYR A 271 -5.03 -12.33 -2.07
C TYR A 271 -4.64 -12.15 -0.60
N ARG A 272 -3.99 -13.12 0.05
CA ARG A 272 -3.54 -12.96 1.45
C ARG A 272 -2.48 -11.86 1.55
N THR A 273 -1.53 -11.85 0.61
CA THR A 273 -0.50 -10.82 0.52
C THR A 273 -1.08 -9.43 0.24
N ALA A 274 -2.10 -9.35 -0.63
CA ALA A 274 -2.80 -8.09 -0.92
C ALA A 274 -3.56 -7.56 0.31
N ILE A 275 -4.30 -8.43 1.01
CA ILE A 275 -5.02 -8.11 2.26
C ILE A 275 -4.06 -7.52 3.28
N GLU A 276 -2.89 -8.14 3.47
CA GLU A 276 -1.86 -7.63 4.37
C GLU A 276 -1.41 -6.22 4.01
N ALA A 277 -0.99 -6.01 2.76
CA ALA A 277 -0.43 -4.74 2.32
C ALA A 277 -1.46 -3.60 2.42
N HIS A 278 -2.69 -3.83 1.95
CA HIS A 278 -3.77 -2.85 2.02
C HIS A 278 -4.26 -2.60 3.45
N THR A 279 -4.26 -3.63 4.31
CA THR A 279 -4.61 -3.45 5.73
C THR A 279 -3.59 -2.56 6.43
N LEU A 280 -2.30 -2.80 6.24
CA LEU A 280 -1.24 -1.98 6.83
C LEU A 280 -1.28 -0.54 6.32
N PHE A 281 -1.60 -0.35 5.03
CA PHE A 281 -1.87 0.98 4.47
C PHE A 281 -3.04 1.67 5.17
N LEU A 282 -4.19 0.99 5.28
CA LEU A 282 -5.40 1.53 5.90
C LEU A 282 -5.22 1.82 7.39
N ALA A 283 -4.48 0.97 8.11
CA ALA A 283 -4.17 1.19 9.52
C ALA A 283 -3.29 2.44 9.73
N CYS A 284 -2.39 2.74 8.80
CA CYS A 284 -1.54 3.94 8.84
C CYS A 284 -2.25 5.22 8.35
N ARG A 285 -2.97 5.14 7.21
CA ARG A 285 -3.52 6.33 6.53
C ARG A 285 -5.00 6.58 6.82
N GLY A 286 -5.69 5.62 7.42
CA GLY A 286 -7.13 5.63 7.63
C GLY A 286 -7.91 5.08 6.43
N GLN A 287 -9.22 5.01 6.61
CA GLN A 287 -10.15 4.46 5.62
C GLN A 287 -10.16 5.28 4.32
N MET A 288 -9.72 4.65 3.21
CA MET A 288 -9.76 5.23 1.86
C MET A 288 -10.63 4.36 0.97
N TRP A 289 -11.69 4.94 0.38
CA TRP A 289 -12.73 4.18 -0.32
C TRP A 289 -12.18 3.27 -1.45
N ARG A 290 -11.15 3.71 -2.20
CA ARG A 290 -10.52 2.88 -3.26
C ARG A 290 -9.88 1.62 -2.69
N VAL A 291 -9.16 1.77 -1.60
CA VAL A 291 -8.44 0.67 -0.95
C VAL A 291 -9.41 -0.23 -0.21
N LEU A 292 -10.48 0.32 0.37
CA LEU A 292 -11.56 -0.47 0.95
C LEU A 292 -12.32 -1.31 -0.09
N LEU A 293 -12.53 -0.80 -1.31
CA LEU A 293 -13.09 -1.59 -2.41
C LEU A 293 -12.14 -2.71 -2.85
N ALA A 294 -10.84 -2.43 -2.97
CA ALA A 294 -9.83 -3.44 -3.26
C ALA A 294 -9.80 -4.53 -2.18
N LEU A 295 -9.77 -4.12 -0.90
CA LEU A 295 -9.81 -5.03 0.24
C LEU A 295 -11.08 -5.90 0.26
N ALA A 296 -12.26 -5.33 -0.02
CA ALA A 296 -13.50 -6.11 -0.15
C ALA A 296 -13.40 -7.16 -1.26
N HIS A 297 -12.78 -6.79 -2.39
CA HIS A 297 -12.54 -7.72 -3.48
C HIS A 297 -11.58 -8.85 -3.10
N GLU A 298 -10.44 -8.50 -2.51
CA GLU A 298 -9.41 -9.45 -2.05
C GLU A 298 -9.98 -10.43 -1.04
N LEU A 299 -10.72 -9.95 -0.04
CA LEU A 299 -11.38 -10.79 0.96
C LEU A 299 -12.40 -11.74 0.33
N SER A 300 -13.17 -11.30 -0.66
CA SER A 300 -14.14 -12.16 -1.35
C SER A 300 -13.48 -13.26 -2.18
N ARG A 301 -12.36 -12.93 -2.84
CA ARG A 301 -11.57 -13.90 -3.60
C ARG A 301 -10.84 -14.88 -2.69
N TYR A 302 -10.27 -14.38 -1.60
CA TYR A 302 -9.60 -15.20 -0.59
C TYR A 302 -10.60 -16.14 0.11
N HIS A 303 -11.81 -15.64 0.42
CA HIS A 303 -12.91 -16.47 0.91
C HIS A 303 -13.20 -17.63 -0.05
N ALA A 304 -13.35 -17.37 -1.35
CA ALA A 304 -13.57 -18.42 -2.34
C ALA A 304 -12.41 -19.43 -2.38
N GLN A 305 -11.16 -18.94 -2.34
CA GLN A 305 -9.96 -19.78 -2.32
C GLN A 305 -9.86 -20.67 -1.08
N LEU A 306 -10.37 -20.20 0.07
CA LEU A 306 -10.32 -20.91 1.35
C LEU A 306 -11.54 -21.77 1.64
N SER A 307 -12.57 -21.76 0.79
CA SER A 307 -13.85 -22.47 1.00
C SER A 307 -13.73 -23.95 1.40
N THR A 308 -12.66 -24.63 0.99
CA THR A 308 -12.38 -26.05 1.29
C THR A 308 -11.35 -26.26 2.40
N ARG A 309 -10.71 -25.20 2.90
CA ARG A 309 -9.54 -25.26 3.80
C ARG A 309 -9.75 -24.57 5.14
N ALA A 310 -10.69 -23.63 5.21
CA ALA A 310 -11.00 -22.86 6.39
C ALA A 310 -12.30 -23.34 7.06
N SER A 311 -12.42 -23.06 8.35
CA SER A 311 -13.68 -23.30 9.08
C SER A 311 -14.79 -22.40 8.56
N THR A 312 -16.06 -22.77 8.80
CA THR A 312 -17.20 -21.89 8.50
C THR A 312 -17.07 -20.54 9.20
N ALA A 313 -16.71 -20.52 10.48
CA ALA A 313 -16.47 -19.28 11.23
C ALA A 313 -15.37 -18.41 10.59
N SER A 314 -14.30 -19.00 10.07
CA SER A 314 -13.27 -18.25 9.34
C SER A 314 -13.79 -17.63 8.04
N LEU A 315 -14.62 -18.36 7.29
CA LEU A 315 -15.24 -17.88 6.07
C LEU A 315 -16.23 -16.74 6.38
N ASP A 316 -17.05 -16.91 7.40
CA ASP A 316 -18.00 -15.89 7.86
C ASP A 316 -17.30 -14.63 8.35
N ALA A 317 -16.14 -14.76 9.00
CA ALA A 317 -15.33 -13.61 9.39
C ALA A 317 -14.83 -12.84 8.16
N LEU A 318 -14.23 -13.52 7.18
CA LEU A 318 -13.77 -12.88 5.93
C LEU A 318 -14.93 -12.18 5.21
N ARG A 319 -16.10 -12.82 5.15
CA ARG A 319 -17.30 -12.24 4.57
C ARG A 319 -17.76 -10.99 5.32
N THR A 320 -17.76 -11.03 6.65
CA THR A 320 -18.13 -9.90 7.51
C THR A 320 -17.19 -8.72 7.31
N VAL A 321 -15.87 -8.95 7.27
CA VAL A 321 -14.90 -7.89 6.96
C VAL A 321 -15.13 -7.34 5.55
N ALA A 322 -15.38 -8.19 4.54
CA ALA A 322 -15.63 -7.74 3.17
C ALA A 322 -16.88 -6.86 3.07
N HIS A 323 -17.97 -7.25 3.73
CA HIS A 323 -19.19 -6.46 3.85
C HIS A 323 -18.91 -5.11 4.51
N ALA A 324 -18.19 -5.11 5.64
CA ALA A 324 -17.83 -3.88 6.36
C ALA A 324 -16.97 -2.95 5.49
N SER A 325 -15.97 -3.50 4.77
CA SER A 325 -15.14 -2.74 3.83
C SER A 325 -15.96 -2.10 2.72
N LEU A 326 -16.92 -2.83 2.14
CA LEU A 326 -17.76 -2.31 1.07
C LEU A 326 -18.71 -1.22 1.55
N VAL A 327 -19.36 -1.41 2.71
CA VAL A 327 -20.19 -0.37 3.34
C VAL A 327 -19.36 0.88 3.64
N ALA A 328 -18.19 0.70 4.28
CA ALA A 328 -17.29 1.80 4.58
C ALA A 328 -16.80 2.52 3.31
N ALA A 329 -16.59 1.79 2.21
CA ALA A 329 -16.23 2.37 0.91
C ALA A 329 -17.36 3.22 0.32
N LEU A 330 -18.60 2.72 0.34
CA LEU A 330 -19.78 3.46 -0.14
C LEU A 330 -20.08 4.70 0.70
N GLN A 331 -19.78 4.66 1.99
CA GLN A 331 -19.84 5.84 2.86
C GLN A 331 -18.76 6.87 2.54
N ALA A 332 -17.54 6.41 2.25
CA ALA A 332 -16.37 7.29 2.07
C ALA A 332 -16.15 7.75 0.62
N VAL A 333 -16.84 7.16 -0.37
CA VAL A 333 -16.68 7.54 -1.78
C VAL A 333 -17.32 8.92 -2.04
N PRO A 334 -16.68 9.78 -2.85
CA PRO A 334 -17.27 11.06 -3.25
C PRO A 334 -18.65 10.86 -3.89
N ARG A 335 -19.62 11.73 -3.54
CA ARG A 335 -21.02 11.64 -3.99
C ARG A 335 -21.14 11.43 -5.50
N ALA A 336 -20.38 12.19 -6.29
CA ALA A 336 -20.38 12.14 -7.75
C ALA A 336 -20.01 10.76 -8.36
N ARG A 337 -19.43 9.85 -7.57
CA ARG A 337 -18.98 8.52 -8.03
C ARG A 337 -19.74 7.36 -7.39
N ARG A 338 -20.68 7.64 -6.49
CA ARG A 338 -21.41 6.61 -5.75
C ARG A 338 -22.15 5.65 -6.67
N LEU A 339 -22.87 6.18 -7.66
CA LEU A 339 -23.61 5.34 -8.62
C LEU A 339 -22.68 4.54 -9.53
N ASP A 340 -21.52 5.09 -9.95
CA ASP A 340 -20.54 4.33 -10.72
C ASP A 340 -20.01 3.13 -9.93
N ILE A 341 -19.66 3.37 -8.66
CA ILE A 341 -19.18 2.32 -7.76
C ILE A 341 -20.30 1.31 -7.46
N ALA A 342 -21.51 1.78 -7.17
CA ALA A 342 -22.68 0.93 -6.96
C ALA A 342 -22.93 0.05 -8.19
N THR A 343 -22.91 0.61 -9.41
CA THR A 343 -23.03 -0.15 -10.66
C THR A 343 -21.93 -1.21 -10.76
N SER A 344 -20.69 -0.85 -10.46
CA SER A 344 -19.56 -1.79 -10.49
C SER A 344 -19.70 -2.95 -9.50
N VAL A 345 -20.37 -2.73 -8.36
CA VAL A 345 -20.53 -3.70 -7.28
C VAL A 345 -21.81 -4.53 -7.46
N LEU A 346 -22.96 -3.87 -7.59
CA LEU A 346 -24.29 -4.48 -7.58
C LEU A 346 -24.69 -5.07 -8.94
N THR A 347 -24.28 -4.45 -10.05
CA THR A 347 -24.70 -4.87 -11.40
C THR A 347 -23.61 -5.64 -12.12
N LEU A 348 -22.36 -5.16 -12.04
CA LEU A 348 -21.23 -5.78 -12.72
C LEU A 348 -20.51 -6.83 -11.87
N HIS A 349 -20.85 -6.94 -10.57
CA HIS A 349 -20.27 -7.90 -9.61
C HIS A 349 -18.75 -7.95 -9.63
N ARG A 350 -18.09 -6.79 -9.86
CA ARG A 350 -16.62 -6.73 -9.99
C ARG A 350 -15.90 -6.82 -8.66
N VAL A 351 -16.59 -6.49 -7.56
CA VAL A 351 -15.99 -6.41 -6.21
C VAL A 351 -16.34 -7.67 -5.42
N VAL A 352 -17.62 -7.98 -5.22
CA VAL A 352 -18.09 -9.15 -4.48
C VAL A 352 -18.95 -10.07 -5.37
N PRO A 353 -19.08 -11.37 -5.03
CA PRO A 353 -19.89 -12.32 -5.80
C PRO A 353 -21.37 -11.91 -5.88
N ALA A 354 -22.00 -12.20 -7.02
CA ALA A 354 -23.44 -11.97 -7.23
C ALA A 354 -24.29 -12.62 -6.13
N ALA A 355 -23.95 -13.85 -5.73
CA ALA A 355 -24.65 -14.57 -4.67
C ALA A 355 -24.77 -13.77 -3.35
N TRP A 356 -23.75 -12.98 -2.98
CA TRP A 356 -23.81 -12.17 -1.76
C TRP A 356 -24.76 -10.97 -1.89
N ILE A 357 -24.87 -10.42 -3.10
CA ILE A 357 -25.79 -9.32 -3.43
C ILE A 357 -27.23 -9.87 -3.48
N ASP A 358 -27.44 -10.99 -4.16
CA ASP A 358 -28.75 -11.64 -4.29
C ASP A 358 -29.32 -12.04 -2.93
N GLU A 359 -28.47 -12.59 -2.05
CA GLU A 359 -28.84 -12.94 -0.68
C GLU A 359 -29.30 -11.68 0.09
N ALA A 360 -28.55 -10.58 0.01
CA ALA A 360 -28.88 -9.32 0.68
C ALA A 360 -30.15 -8.64 0.14
N LEU A 361 -30.44 -8.80 -1.16
CA LEU A 361 -31.66 -8.28 -1.79
C LEU A 361 -32.91 -9.12 -1.45
N SER A 362 -32.75 -10.34 -0.96
CA SER A 362 -33.87 -11.17 -0.54
C SER A 362 -34.69 -10.48 0.57
N PRO A 363 -36.03 -10.44 0.46
CA PRO A 363 -36.91 -9.88 1.48
C PRO A 363 -36.83 -10.64 2.81
N ASP A 364 -36.49 -11.92 2.76
CA ASP A 364 -36.37 -12.80 3.94
C ASP A 364 -34.97 -12.77 4.56
N TYR A 365 -34.07 -11.92 4.06
CA TYR A 365 -32.70 -11.86 4.55
C TYR A 365 -32.64 -11.32 5.99
N SER A 366 -32.13 -12.15 6.89
CA SER A 366 -31.73 -11.79 8.25
C SER A 366 -30.22 -11.96 8.40
N ALA A 367 -29.50 -10.87 8.68
CA ALA A 367 -28.10 -10.95 9.08
C ALA A 367 -28.02 -11.33 10.56
N GLU A 368 -28.00 -12.62 10.88
CA GLU A 368 -27.48 -13.04 12.18
C GLU A 368 -25.96 -12.99 12.13
N THR A 369 -25.34 -12.21 13.04
CA THR A 369 -23.89 -12.18 13.17
C THR A 369 -23.46 -13.48 13.87
N PRO A 370 -22.62 -14.33 13.26
CA PRO A 370 -22.21 -15.59 13.91
C PRO A 370 -21.22 -15.38 15.07
N PHE A 371 -20.83 -14.13 15.32
CA PHE A 371 -19.89 -13.73 16.36
C PHE A 371 -20.60 -12.94 17.46
N ALA A 372 -20.21 -13.19 18.70
CA ALA A 372 -20.74 -12.47 19.86
C ALA A 372 -20.21 -11.02 19.93
N ASP A 373 -18.93 -10.84 19.58
CA ASP A 373 -18.24 -9.54 19.57
C ASP A 373 -17.04 -9.55 18.60
N GLU A 374 -16.31 -8.43 18.59
CA GLU A 374 -15.14 -8.21 17.74
C GLU A 374 -13.97 -9.16 18.07
N ASP A 375 -13.82 -9.57 19.33
CA ASP A 375 -12.77 -10.49 19.76
C ASP A 375 -13.11 -11.92 19.35
N ASP A 376 -14.39 -12.30 19.39
CA ASP A 376 -14.89 -13.57 18.86
C ASP A 376 -14.63 -13.66 17.34
N LEU A 377 -14.94 -12.61 16.58
CA LEU A 377 -14.62 -12.53 15.14
C LEU A 377 -13.10 -12.62 14.90
N LEU A 378 -12.30 -11.95 15.71
CA LEU A 378 -10.83 -11.98 15.59
C LEU A 378 -10.28 -13.38 15.86
N PHE A 379 -10.60 -13.98 17.01
CA PHE A 379 -9.94 -15.19 17.49
C PHE A 379 -10.53 -16.47 16.90
N ARG A 380 -11.86 -16.56 16.73
CA ARG A 380 -12.52 -17.74 16.13
C ARG A 380 -12.65 -17.64 14.62
N GLY A 381 -12.47 -16.45 14.05
CA GLY A 381 -12.52 -16.21 12.62
C GLY A 381 -11.14 -15.96 12.00
N LEU A 382 -10.65 -14.73 12.10
CA LEU A 382 -9.48 -14.22 11.36
C LEU A 382 -8.13 -14.81 11.78
N LEU A 383 -7.97 -15.14 13.06
CA LEU A 383 -6.75 -15.74 13.60
C LEU A 383 -6.88 -17.25 13.82
N ALA A 384 -7.99 -17.85 13.39
CA ALA A 384 -8.17 -19.29 13.46
C ALA A 384 -7.15 -20.00 12.56
N PRO A 385 -6.59 -21.15 12.99
CA PRO A 385 -5.63 -21.89 12.21
C PRO A 385 -6.29 -22.54 11.00
N LEU A 386 -5.67 -22.40 9.83
CA LEU A 386 -5.87 -23.26 8.67
C LEU A 386 -5.22 -24.62 8.94
N GLY A 387 -5.62 -25.67 8.20
CA GLY A 387 -5.13 -27.05 8.42
C GLY A 387 -3.61 -27.27 8.43
N ALA A 388 -2.80 -26.30 8.00
CA ALA A 388 -1.33 -26.30 8.06
C ALA A 388 -0.75 -25.55 9.29
N GLY A 389 -1.58 -25.08 10.21
CA GLY A 389 -1.19 -24.31 11.40
C GLY A 389 -1.04 -22.80 11.20
N TRP A 390 -1.19 -22.30 9.97
CA TRP A 390 -1.15 -20.86 9.67
C TRP A 390 -2.49 -20.20 9.97
N PRO A 391 -2.53 -19.02 10.61
CA PRO A 391 -3.79 -18.29 10.76
C PRO A 391 -4.31 -17.81 9.40
N VAL A 392 -5.63 -17.61 9.29
CA VAL A 392 -6.29 -17.13 8.05
C VAL A 392 -5.62 -15.84 7.55
N VAL A 393 -5.38 -14.89 8.46
CA VAL A 393 -4.52 -13.72 8.24
C VAL A 393 -3.47 -13.61 9.34
N PRO A 394 -2.32 -12.95 9.11
CA PRO A 394 -1.35 -12.66 10.17
C PRO A 394 -1.98 -11.95 11.38
N GLU A 395 -1.41 -12.14 12.58
CA GLU A 395 -1.90 -11.58 13.84
C GLU A 395 -2.17 -10.08 13.73
N GLU A 396 -1.17 -9.36 13.26
CA GLU A 396 -1.18 -7.92 13.08
C GLU A 396 -2.20 -7.44 12.06
N VAL A 397 -2.49 -8.23 11.03
CA VAL A 397 -3.49 -7.90 10.01
C VAL A 397 -4.88 -8.04 10.60
N GLY A 398 -5.14 -9.14 11.33
CA GLY A 398 -6.39 -9.33 12.06
C GLY A 398 -6.64 -8.22 13.07
N VAL A 399 -5.63 -7.91 13.91
CA VAL A 399 -5.72 -6.83 14.90
C VAL A 399 -5.91 -5.47 14.23
N ALA A 400 -5.18 -5.17 13.14
CA ALA A 400 -5.34 -3.91 12.40
C ALA A 400 -6.76 -3.75 11.86
N LEU A 401 -7.32 -4.77 11.22
CA LEU A 401 -8.69 -4.73 10.69
C LEU A 401 -9.68 -4.41 11.81
N VAL A 402 -9.66 -5.21 12.88
CA VAL A 402 -10.67 -5.16 13.94
C VAL A 402 -10.49 -3.93 14.85
N LYS A 403 -9.27 -3.68 15.31
CA LYS A 403 -8.98 -2.71 16.39
C LYS A 403 -8.46 -1.36 15.89
N VAL A 404 -8.15 -1.20 14.61
CA VAL A 404 -7.62 0.07 14.08
C VAL A 404 -8.44 0.61 12.90
N VAL A 405 -8.58 -0.16 11.82
CA VAL A 405 -9.25 0.30 10.60
C VAL A 405 -10.73 0.57 10.86
N PHE A 406 -11.43 -0.33 11.56
CA PHE A 406 -12.86 -0.22 11.81
C PHE A 406 -13.25 0.28 13.21
N ALA A 407 -12.29 0.44 14.12
CA ALA A 407 -12.56 0.88 15.50
C ALA A 407 -13.25 2.25 15.60
N LYS A 408 -13.00 3.18 14.66
CA LYS A 408 -13.57 4.54 14.70
C LYS A 408 -15.01 4.65 14.18
N LYS A 409 -15.56 3.60 13.57
CA LYS A 409 -16.77 3.68 12.74
C LYS A 409 -18.01 3.00 13.32
N SER A 410 -18.09 2.82 14.65
CA SER A 410 -19.06 2.01 15.43
C SER A 410 -18.75 0.52 15.58
N GLY A 411 -17.56 0.08 15.12
CA GLY A 411 -17.15 -1.33 15.16
C GLY A 411 -17.35 -2.04 13.82
N LEU A 412 -16.54 -3.06 13.55
CA LEU A 412 -16.55 -3.82 12.30
C LEU A 412 -17.86 -4.58 12.13
N LEU A 413 -18.36 -5.22 13.18
CA LEU A 413 -19.63 -5.96 13.16
C LEU A 413 -20.82 -5.06 12.84
N VAL A 414 -20.89 -3.88 13.47
CA VAL A 414 -21.97 -2.91 13.24
C VAL A 414 -21.94 -2.38 11.81
N VAL A 415 -20.76 -2.04 11.28
CA VAL A 415 -20.62 -1.59 9.90
C VAL A 415 -20.97 -2.72 8.92
N GLY A 416 -20.54 -3.95 9.19
CA GLY A 416 -20.86 -5.13 8.38
C GLY A 416 -22.35 -5.44 8.34
N ALA A 417 -23.05 -5.29 9.46
CA ALA A 417 -24.50 -5.52 9.55
C ALA A 417 -25.33 -4.56 8.70
N LYS A 418 -24.79 -3.38 8.35
CA LYS A 418 -25.44 -2.39 7.47
C LYS A 418 -25.41 -2.79 5.98
N PHE A 419 -24.67 -3.82 5.62
CA PHE A 419 -24.50 -4.24 4.22
C PHE A 419 -25.81 -4.45 3.45
N PRO A 420 -26.82 -5.19 3.97
CA PRO A 420 -28.06 -5.41 3.23
C PRO A 420 -28.87 -4.14 3.02
N ALA A 421 -28.89 -3.25 4.02
CA ALA A 421 -29.55 -1.96 3.90
C ALA A 421 -28.91 -1.12 2.78
N TYR A 422 -27.58 -1.05 2.75
CA TYR A 422 -26.84 -0.34 1.70
C TYR A 422 -27.08 -0.97 0.32
N VAL A 423 -27.06 -2.29 0.20
CA VAL A 423 -27.32 -2.98 -1.08
C VAL A 423 -28.71 -2.65 -1.62
N ARG A 424 -29.75 -2.71 -0.77
CA ARG A 424 -31.12 -2.38 -1.18
C ARG A 424 -31.28 -0.90 -1.54
N GLU A 425 -30.71 0.00 -0.75
CA GLU A 425 -30.72 1.43 -1.02
C GLU A 425 -30.08 1.75 -2.38
N TYR A 426 -28.88 1.23 -2.63
CA TYR A 426 -28.18 1.49 -3.89
C TYR A 426 -28.81 0.78 -5.08
N ALA A 427 -29.47 -0.37 -4.89
CA ALA A 427 -30.28 -1.00 -5.94
C ALA A 427 -31.45 -0.09 -6.34
N GLN A 428 -32.21 0.44 -5.38
CA GLN A 428 -33.31 1.38 -5.64
C GLN A 428 -32.80 2.66 -6.31
N ARG A 429 -31.66 3.21 -5.87
CA ARG A 429 -31.04 4.39 -6.48
C ARG A 429 -30.63 4.15 -7.93
N LEU A 430 -30.12 2.96 -8.26
CA LEU A 430 -29.77 2.61 -9.64
C LEU A 430 -31.01 2.44 -10.53
N GLU A 431 -32.09 1.83 -10.02
CA GLU A 431 -33.36 1.73 -10.73
C GLU A 431 -33.98 3.10 -11.01
N ALA A 432 -34.00 3.99 -10.01
CA ALA A 432 -34.47 5.37 -10.17
C ALA A 432 -33.63 6.15 -11.20
N ALA A 433 -32.31 6.01 -11.16
CA ALA A 433 -31.41 6.63 -12.13
C ALA A 433 -31.63 6.11 -13.56
N ALA A 434 -31.92 4.82 -13.72
CA ALA A 434 -32.27 4.24 -15.02
C ALA A 434 -33.62 4.74 -15.55
N ALA A 435 -34.60 4.95 -14.67
CA ALA A 435 -35.90 5.51 -15.02
C ALA A 435 -35.84 6.99 -15.43
N ASN A 436 -34.93 7.77 -14.83
CA ASN A 436 -34.80 9.21 -15.02
C ASN A 436 -33.71 9.64 -16.02
N ALA A 437 -33.19 8.71 -16.84
CA ALA A 437 -32.08 8.95 -17.77
C ALA A 437 -32.33 10.04 -18.85
N ASN A 438 -33.55 10.57 -18.95
CA ASN A 438 -33.91 11.67 -19.84
C ASN A 438 -33.80 13.07 -19.22
N GLU A 439 -33.57 13.20 -17.91
CA GLU A 439 -33.41 14.49 -17.23
C GLU A 439 -31.98 14.62 -16.70
N GLY A 440 -31.22 15.57 -17.25
CA GLY A 440 -29.80 15.78 -16.99
C GLY A 440 -29.42 16.27 -15.58
N GLU A 441 -30.23 15.96 -14.56
CA GLU A 441 -29.93 16.32 -13.18
C GLU A 441 -28.95 15.31 -12.56
N ARG A 442 -27.66 15.68 -12.60
CA ARG A 442 -26.65 15.06 -11.74
C ARG A 442 -27.04 15.30 -10.27
N TRP A 443 -27.38 14.21 -9.60
CA TRP A 443 -27.73 14.07 -8.18
C TRP A 443 -26.70 14.69 -7.22
N ALA A 444 -26.77 16.02 -7.04
CA ALA A 444 -25.97 16.76 -6.07
C ALA A 444 -26.68 16.96 -4.70
N GLY A 445 -27.97 16.58 -4.59
CA GLY A 445 -28.85 17.10 -3.54
C GLY A 445 -29.33 16.14 -2.44
N ASP A 446 -29.33 14.82 -2.65
CA ASP A 446 -30.04 13.95 -1.69
C ASP A 446 -29.21 13.57 -0.46
N ILE A 447 -29.81 13.88 0.69
CA ILE A 447 -29.39 13.60 2.07
C ILE A 447 -29.49 12.09 2.30
N ASP A 448 -28.40 11.48 2.78
CA ASP A 448 -28.34 10.04 3.07
C ASP A 448 -29.16 9.72 4.33
N ALA A 449 -29.62 8.47 4.48
CA ALA A 449 -30.22 7.97 5.72
C ALA A 449 -29.26 8.04 6.94
N ALA A 450 -27.98 8.35 6.73
CA ALA A 450 -27.00 8.59 7.78
C ALA A 450 -27.09 9.98 8.43
N ASP A 451 -27.73 10.96 7.78
CA ASP A 451 -27.88 12.31 8.35
C ASP A 451 -29.05 12.39 9.37
N ASN A 452 -29.84 11.32 9.53
CA ASN A 452 -30.90 11.25 10.55
C ASN A 452 -30.44 10.70 11.90
N ASP A 453 -29.21 10.17 12.00
CA ASP A 453 -28.67 9.59 13.24
C ASP A 453 -27.57 10.47 13.88
N ASP A 454 -27.24 11.63 13.31
CA ASP A 454 -26.13 12.48 13.76
C ASP A 454 -26.63 13.84 14.26
N ASP A 455 -27.31 13.82 15.42
CA ASP A 455 -27.40 14.99 16.29
C ASP A 455 -25.97 15.33 16.79
N GLY A 456 -25.24 16.10 15.99
CA GLY A 456 -24.19 16.99 16.49
C GLY A 456 -22.73 16.54 16.48
N ALA A 457 -22.28 15.65 15.59
CA ALA A 457 -20.84 15.37 15.42
C ALA A 457 -20.25 15.85 14.08
N GLU A 458 -19.27 16.75 14.20
CA GLU A 458 -18.49 17.37 13.15
C GLU A 458 -17.88 16.41 12.11
N ASN A 459 -17.93 16.84 10.84
CA ASN A 459 -16.95 16.58 9.77
C ASN A 459 -16.52 15.13 9.50
N GLY A 460 -16.76 14.69 8.26
CA GLY A 460 -16.24 13.44 7.71
C GLY A 460 -14.73 13.19 7.97
N PRO A 461 -14.29 11.92 7.84
CA PRO A 461 -13.07 11.41 8.46
C PRO A 461 -11.83 12.26 8.17
N ARG A 462 -11.36 12.98 9.19
CA ARG A 462 -10.06 13.65 9.18
C ARG A 462 -8.95 12.58 9.27
N SER A 463 -8.04 12.61 8.30
CA SER A 463 -6.79 11.81 8.27
C SER A 463 -6.04 11.92 9.60
N VAL A 464 -5.37 10.84 10.02
CA VAL A 464 -4.58 10.70 11.28
C VAL A 464 -3.29 11.55 11.28
N ARG A 465 -3.35 12.80 10.80
CA ARG A 465 -2.26 13.79 10.89
C ARG A 465 -2.67 15.07 11.62
N THR A 466 -3.79 15.02 12.33
CA THR A 466 -4.17 16.05 13.31
C THR A 466 -4.40 15.37 14.65
N LEU A 467 -3.31 14.95 15.29
CA LEU A 467 -3.14 14.90 16.73
C LEU A 467 -1.83 15.60 17.05
#